data_AF-A0A6U3NYJ8-F1
#
_entry.id   AF-A0A6U3NYJ8-F1
#
_cell.length_a   1.000
_cell.length_b   1.000
_cell.length_c   1.000
_cell.angle_alpha   90.00
_cell.angle_beta   90.00
_cell.angle_gamma   90.00
#
_symmetry.space_group_name_H-M   'P 1'
#
loop_
_entity.id
_entity.type
_entity.pdbx_description
1 polymer ?
#
loop_
_entity_poly.entity_id
_entity_poly.type
_entity_poly.pdbx_seq_one_letter_code
_entity_poly.pdbx_strand_id
1 'polypeptide(L)'
;MFSPRLLQQGDVPVYKILQHAGEFVVTFPRAFHGGFSLGPNCGEAVNFATHDWIHHGADASERYRSFARPAVFSHDRLTFTMANHLGEQKTLSTCKLLVAELERVIEEELRLRTKLISSGVRDVSGEIKLPNNRLDQLDEQSADYDDKRLCHACKHVCFFSSVACECSQSKVSCLRHSHYMCRCPTERKYIMIWSSEREMLTTLERGKRHFKKLEESESVNTDVESNPVEAESSGEMPQLAPGVLEDWQRHKDHEIDLKPIDSVETDIAIKNEVPSEAKDSLPEVKVESSQINLHQFVSSGELQPNFLAHKSKECSDTEDGTSSGSDSDVIVIEPTRSM
;
A
#
# COMPACT_ATOMS: atom_id res chain seq x y z
N MET A 1 -8.19 -21.15 -7.44
CA MET A 1 -6.79 -21.56 -7.19
C MET A 1 -6.23 -22.13 -8.49
N PHE A 2 -5.14 -21.59 -9.03
CA PHE A 2 -4.48 -22.18 -10.19
C PHE A 2 -3.75 -23.45 -9.76
N SER A 3 -3.76 -24.48 -10.61
CA SER A 3 -2.95 -25.66 -10.34
C SER A 3 -1.46 -25.27 -10.36
N PRO A 4 -0.67 -25.64 -9.33
CA PRO A 4 0.77 -25.40 -9.33
C PRO A 4 1.46 -25.98 -10.58
N ARG A 5 0.91 -27.07 -11.15
CA ARG A 5 1.40 -27.66 -12.41
C ARG A 5 1.25 -26.73 -13.61
N LEU A 6 0.17 -25.95 -13.68
CA LEU A 6 -0.05 -24.98 -14.77
C LEU A 6 0.98 -23.85 -14.71
N LEU A 7 1.35 -23.40 -13.51
CA LEU A 7 2.38 -22.39 -13.31
C LEU A 7 3.76 -22.93 -13.74
N GLN A 8 4.09 -24.16 -13.34
CA GLN A 8 5.34 -24.81 -13.75
C GLN A 8 5.43 -25.05 -15.26
N GLN A 9 4.31 -25.36 -15.93
CA GLN A 9 4.25 -25.45 -17.40
C GLN A 9 4.50 -24.10 -18.09
N GLY A 10 4.27 -22.98 -17.40
CA GLY A 10 4.60 -21.65 -17.86
C GLY A 10 5.95 -21.14 -17.34
N ASP A 11 6.86 -22.04 -16.96
CA ASP A 11 8.20 -21.74 -16.44
C ASP A 11 8.23 -20.83 -15.19
N VAL A 12 7.13 -20.79 -14.43
CA VAL A 12 7.08 -20.09 -13.15
C VAL A 12 7.69 -20.99 -12.06
N PRO A 13 8.70 -20.54 -11.31
CA PRO A 13 9.24 -21.28 -10.17
C PRO A 13 8.16 -21.48 -9.10
N VAL A 14 7.92 -22.74 -8.74
CA VAL A 14 6.92 -23.11 -7.72
C VAL A 14 7.57 -24.01 -6.69
N TYR A 15 7.45 -23.62 -5.43
CA TYR A 15 7.93 -24.36 -4.28
C TYR A 15 6.76 -24.77 -3.38
N LYS A 16 6.94 -25.82 -2.59
CA LYS A 16 5.95 -26.32 -1.64
C LYS A 16 6.62 -26.70 -0.33
N ILE A 17 5.93 -26.46 0.77
CA ILE A 17 6.33 -26.85 2.12
C ILE A 17 5.11 -27.47 2.83
N LEU A 18 5.36 -28.25 3.87
CA LEU A 18 4.32 -28.74 4.78
C LEU A 18 4.55 -28.11 6.15
N GLN A 19 3.70 -27.16 6.54
CA GLN A 19 3.80 -26.51 7.84
C GLN A 19 3.23 -27.42 8.94
N HIS A 20 4.06 -27.76 9.92
CA HIS A 20 3.69 -28.48 11.13
C HIS A 20 3.41 -27.52 12.31
N ALA A 21 2.81 -28.04 13.38
CA ALA A 21 2.56 -27.26 14.59
C ALA A 21 3.87 -26.74 15.21
N GLY A 22 3.91 -25.46 15.54
CA GLY A 22 5.09 -24.78 16.06
C GLY A 22 6.03 -24.22 14.99
N GLU A 23 5.74 -24.40 13.71
CA GLU A 23 6.55 -23.86 12.62
C GLU A 23 6.05 -22.50 12.12
N PHE A 24 7.00 -21.64 11.78
CA PHE A 24 6.73 -20.36 11.10
C PHE A 24 6.91 -20.51 9.60
N VAL A 25 6.03 -19.86 8.84
CA VAL A 25 6.17 -19.66 7.41
C VAL A 25 6.31 -18.17 7.15
N VAL A 26 7.44 -17.76 6.57
CA VAL A 26 7.70 -16.36 6.21
C VAL A 26 7.46 -16.19 4.72
N THR A 27 6.62 -15.22 4.35
CA THR A 27 6.38 -14.84 2.95
C THR A 27 7.10 -13.54 2.64
N PHE A 28 7.97 -13.57 1.62
CA PHE A 28 8.76 -12.41 1.22
C PHE A 28 7.94 -11.44 0.35
N PRO A 29 8.36 -10.17 0.22
CA PRO A 29 7.70 -9.20 -0.63
C PRO A 29 7.49 -9.72 -2.06
N ARG A 30 6.28 -9.52 -2.61
CA ARG A 30 5.86 -9.98 -3.96
C ARG A 30 5.85 -11.51 -4.15
N ALA A 31 6.05 -12.31 -3.10
CA ALA A 31 5.93 -13.76 -3.18
C ALA A 31 4.44 -14.19 -3.20
N PHE A 32 3.97 -14.66 -4.35
CA PHE A 32 2.65 -15.28 -4.44
C PHE A 32 2.65 -16.60 -3.68
N HIS A 33 1.62 -16.82 -2.88
CA HIS A 33 1.46 -18.05 -2.10
C HIS A 33 0.00 -18.51 -2.12
N GLY A 34 -0.18 -19.81 -1.89
CA GLY A 34 -1.48 -20.45 -1.77
C GLY A 34 -1.31 -21.80 -1.10
N GLY A 35 -2.35 -22.27 -0.41
CA GLY A 35 -2.27 -23.50 0.37
C GLY A 35 -3.64 -24.00 0.79
N PHE A 36 -3.64 -25.12 1.50
CA PHE A 36 -4.82 -25.72 2.12
C PHE A 36 -4.41 -26.52 3.36
N SER A 37 -5.33 -26.69 4.31
CA SER A 37 -5.11 -27.48 5.52
C SER A 37 -5.37 -28.97 5.26
N LEU A 38 -4.53 -29.85 5.80
CA LEU A 38 -4.72 -31.31 5.73
C LEU A 38 -5.71 -31.85 6.77
N GLY A 39 -6.13 -31.03 7.72
CA GLY A 39 -7.07 -31.37 8.78
C GLY A 39 -7.36 -30.15 9.65
N PRO A 40 -8.13 -30.31 10.74
CA PRO A 40 -8.39 -29.23 11.69
C PRO A 40 -7.09 -28.68 12.27
N ASN A 41 -6.89 -27.37 12.19
CA ASN A 41 -5.74 -26.66 12.72
C ASN A 41 -6.13 -25.25 13.18
N CYS A 42 -5.19 -24.59 13.85
CA CYS A 42 -5.26 -23.18 14.20
C CYS A 42 -3.93 -22.53 13.79
N GLY A 43 -3.99 -21.41 13.09
CA GLY A 43 -2.84 -20.65 12.65
C GLY A 43 -3.09 -19.16 12.83
N GLU A 44 -2.04 -18.41 13.14
CA GLU A 44 -2.05 -16.96 13.22
C GLU A 44 -1.08 -16.41 12.17
N ALA A 45 -1.43 -15.28 11.56
CA ALA A 45 -0.60 -14.63 10.54
C ALA A 45 -0.61 -13.12 10.75
N VAL A 46 0.56 -12.50 10.53
CA VAL A 46 0.73 -11.06 10.60
C VAL A 46 1.59 -10.57 9.44
N ASN A 47 1.24 -9.41 8.90
CA ASN A 47 2.10 -8.71 7.95
C ASN A 47 3.05 -7.81 8.73
N PHE A 48 4.33 -7.81 8.36
CA PHE A 48 5.32 -6.90 8.91
C PHE A 48 6.16 -6.31 7.78
N ALA A 49 6.77 -5.17 8.04
CA ALA A 49 7.71 -4.52 7.14
C ALA A 49 9.03 -4.33 7.89
N THR A 50 10.12 -4.77 7.27
CA THR A 50 11.48 -4.50 7.72
C THR A 50 11.93 -3.13 7.19
N HIS A 51 13.04 -2.60 7.70
CA HIS A 51 13.52 -1.27 7.32
C HIS A 51 13.91 -1.15 5.84
N ASP A 52 14.38 -2.25 5.25
CA ASP A 52 14.68 -2.37 3.82
C ASP A 52 13.43 -2.47 2.95
N TRP A 53 12.24 -2.69 3.52
CA TRP A 53 10.99 -2.85 2.75
C TRP A 53 10.55 -1.58 1.99
N ILE A 54 11.08 -0.41 2.33
CA ILE A 54 10.59 0.87 1.80
C ILE A 54 10.56 0.92 0.26
N HIS A 55 11.59 0.40 -0.41
CA HIS A 55 11.64 0.38 -1.88
C HIS A 55 10.57 -0.56 -2.48
N HIS A 56 10.28 -1.69 -1.85
CA HIS A 56 9.16 -2.55 -2.25
C HIS A 56 7.80 -1.86 -2.07
N GLY A 57 7.67 -1.03 -1.02
CA GLY A 57 6.50 -0.19 -0.81
C GLY A 57 6.31 0.84 -1.92
N ALA A 58 7.39 1.46 -2.39
CA ALA A 58 7.39 2.40 -3.51
C ALA A 58 6.94 1.72 -4.81
N ASP A 59 7.53 0.56 -5.14
CA ASP A 59 7.15 -0.24 -6.30
C ASP A 59 5.67 -0.66 -6.25
N ALA A 60 5.19 -1.11 -5.09
CA ALA A 60 3.80 -1.49 -4.90
C ALA A 60 2.86 -0.31 -5.09
N SER A 61 3.22 0.87 -4.58
CA SER A 61 2.45 2.10 -4.77
C SER A 61 2.33 2.47 -6.26
N GLU A 62 3.45 2.49 -6.98
CA GLU A 62 3.46 2.77 -8.43
C GLU A 62 2.66 1.72 -9.22
N ARG A 63 2.78 0.45 -8.83
CA ARG A 63 2.01 -0.63 -9.45
C ARG A 63 0.51 -0.44 -9.21
N TYR A 64 0.07 -0.13 -7.99
CA TYR A 64 -1.33 0.10 -7.67
C TYR A 64 -1.94 1.28 -8.45
N ARG A 65 -1.15 2.33 -8.69
CA ARG A 65 -1.57 3.47 -9.51
C ARG A 65 -1.88 3.06 -10.96
N SER A 66 -1.15 2.10 -11.53
CA SER A 66 -1.30 1.73 -12.95
C SER A 66 -2.65 1.06 -13.28
N PHE A 67 -3.28 0.41 -12.31
CA PHE A 67 -4.61 -0.22 -12.46
C PHE A 67 -5.64 0.30 -11.45
N ALA A 68 -5.42 1.50 -10.91
CA ALA A 68 -6.36 2.22 -10.06
C ALA A 68 -6.82 1.43 -8.82
N ARG A 69 -5.91 0.69 -8.17
CA ARG A 69 -6.19 0.02 -6.91
C ARG A 69 -5.88 0.95 -5.73
N PRO A 70 -6.84 1.18 -4.80
CA PRO A 70 -6.54 1.89 -3.56
C PRO A 70 -5.51 1.14 -2.72
N ALA A 71 -4.53 1.87 -2.17
CA ALA A 71 -3.60 1.32 -1.20
C ALA A 71 -4.25 1.29 0.20
N VAL A 72 -3.84 0.35 1.06
CA VAL A 72 -4.32 0.26 2.45
C VAL A 72 -3.84 1.44 3.29
N PHE A 73 -2.67 1.98 2.96
CA PHE A 73 -2.13 3.20 3.58
C PHE A 73 -1.29 3.97 2.56
N SER A 74 -1.02 5.24 2.85
CA SER A 74 -0.19 6.09 2.01
C SER A 74 1.31 5.79 2.20
N HIS A 75 1.98 5.37 1.12
CA HIS A 75 3.43 5.18 1.11
C HIS A 75 4.18 6.50 1.37
N ASP A 76 3.69 7.60 0.80
CA ASP A 76 4.24 8.95 1.00
C ASP A 76 4.19 9.35 2.48
N ARG A 77 3.08 9.01 3.16
CA ARG A 77 2.91 9.27 4.59
C ARG A 77 3.87 8.44 5.42
N LEU A 78 3.98 7.14 5.15
CA LEU A 78 4.94 6.26 5.85
C LEU A 78 6.36 6.79 5.72
N THR A 79 6.77 7.16 4.51
CA THR A 79 8.10 7.72 4.22
C THR A 79 8.36 8.99 5.04
N PHE A 80 7.39 9.90 5.10
CA PHE A 80 7.52 11.11 5.92
C PHE A 80 7.49 10.84 7.43
N THR A 81 6.72 9.86 7.90
CA THR A 81 6.76 9.42 9.30
C THR A 81 8.15 8.91 9.65
N MET A 82 8.73 7.99 8.85
CA MET A 82 10.09 7.50 9.06
C MET A 82 11.13 8.63 9.07
N ALA A 83 10.98 9.62 8.20
CA ALA A 83 11.86 10.78 8.13
C ALA A 83 11.75 11.73 9.34
N ASN A 84 10.67 11.66 10.11
CA ASN A 84 10.53 12.38 11.38
C ASN A 84 11.00 11.55 12.59
N HIS A 85 11.22 10.25 12.40
CA HIS A 85 11.70 9.30 13.41
C HIS A 85 13.10 8.76 13.06
N LEU A 86 14.01 9.63 12.59
CA LEU A 86 15.35 9.24 12.14
C LEU A 86 16.19 8.54 13.23
N GLY A 87 15.91 8.76 14.51
CA GLY A 87 16.58 8.05 15.61
C GLY A 87 16.35 6.54 15.60
N GLU A 88 15.30 6.06 14.94
CA GLU A 88 15.00 4.63 14.76
C GLU A 88 15.77 4.05 13.55
N GLN A 89 16.27 4.89 12.65
CA GLN A 89 17.08 4.48 11.50
C GLN A 89 18.53 4.25 11.92
N LYS A 90 18.83 3.01 12.31
CA LYS A 90 20.11 2.63 12.93
C LYS A 90 21.21 2.25 11.95
N THR A 91 20.87 1.83 10.74
CA THR A 91 21.86 1.29 9.78
C THR A 91 22.03 2.21 8.58
N LEU A 92 23.24 2.24 8.01
CA LEU A 92 23.55 3.04 6.84
C LEU A 92 22.70 2.63 5.63
N SER A 93 22.53 1.32 5.41
CA SER A 93 21.76 0.77 4.27
C SER A 93 20.30 1.18 4.31
N THR A 94 19.63 1.10 5.46
CA THR A 94 18.21 1.46 5.59
C THR A 94 18.01 2.97 5.48
N CYS A 95 18.92 3.76 6.07
CA CYS A 95 18.87 5.21 5.95
C CYS A 95 19.10 5.66 4.50
N LYS A 96 20.00 4.98 3.76
CA LYS A 96 20.21 5.23 2.34
C LYS A 96 18.95 5.04 1.52
N LEU A 97 18.23 3.92 1.74
CA LEU A 97 16.97 3.63 1.04
C LEU A 97 15.90 4.69 1.35
N LEU A 98 15.78 5.09 2.63
CA LEU A 98 14.85 6.14 3.04
C LEU A 98 15.18 7.49 2.39
N VAL A 99 16.44 7.90 2.37
CA VAL A 99 16.86 9.16 1.76
C VAL A 99 16.62 9.14 0.25
N ALA A 100 16.96 8.04 -0.44
CA ALA A 100 16.71 7.91 -1.87
C ALA A 100 15.21 8.01 -2.19
N GLU A 101 14.36 7.39 -1.39
CA GLU A 101 12.90 7.48 -1.57
C GLU A 101 12.36 8.89 -1.28
N LEU A 102 12.86 9.55 -0.22
CA LEU A 102 12.53 10.95 0.07
C LEU A 102 12.92 11.88 -1.09
N GLU A 103 14.12 11.72 -1.65
CA GLU A 103 14.57 12.50 -2.81
C GLU A 103 13.62 12.31 -4.00
N ARG A 104 13.32 11.05 -4.33
CA ARG A 104 12.44 10.69 -5.45
C ARG A 104 11.06 11.34 -5.32
N VAL A 105 10.39 11.19 -4.17
CA VAL A 105 9.03 11.72 -3.98
C VAL A 105 9.01 13.24 -3.91
N ILE A 106 10.02 13.87 -3.28
CA ILE A 106 10.07 15.33 -3.14
C ILE A 106 10.40 15.99 -4.48
N GLU A 107 11.38 15.47 -5.22
CA GLU A 107 11.73 15.99 -6.55
C GLU A 107 10.53 15.91 -7.49
N GLU A 108 9.84 14.76 -7.53
CA GLU A 108 8.67 14.60 -8.37
C GLU A 108 7.55 15.57 -7.98
N GLU A 109 7.23 15.65 -6.69
CA GLU A 109 6.17 16.52 -6.17
C GLU A 109 6.42 17.98 -6.55
N LEU A 110 7.61 18.51 -6.26
CA LEU A 110 7.96 19.91 -6.53
C LEU A 110 7.96 20.19 -8.03
N ARG A 111 8.54 19.30 -8.84
CA ARG A 111 8.56 19.43 -10.31
C ARG A 111 7.15 19.50 -10.88
N LEU A 112 6.24 18.63 -10.40
CA LEU A 112 4.86 18.60 -10.87
C LEU A 112 4.05 19.82 -10.39
N ARG A 113 4.28 20.30 -9.16
CA ARG A 113 3.69 21.56 -8.67
C ARG A 113 4.07 22.73 -9.56
N THR A 114 5.37 22.94 -9.81
CA THR A 114 5.86 24.01 -10.68
C THR A 114 5.27 23.92 -12.09
N LYS A 115 5.23 22.71 -12.66
CA LYS A 115 4.62 22.48 -13.99
C LYS A 115 3.14 22.85 -14.02
N LEU A 116 2.37 22.46 -13.01
CA LEU A 116 0.93 22.72 -12.97
C LEU A 116 0.64 24.21 -12.77
N ILE A 117 1.35 24.87 -11.85
CA ILE A 117 1.18 26.30 -11.58
C ILE A 117 1.57 27.12 -12.82
N SER A 118 2.70 26.81 -13.45
CA SER A 118 3.09 27.48 -14.71
C SER A 118 2.13 27.22 -15.88
N SER A 119 1.37 26.12 -15.84
CA SER A 119 0.31 25.84 -16.83
C SER A 119 -1.02 26.53 -16.55
N GLY A 120 -1.14 27.29 -15.46
CA GLY A 120 -2.34 28.07 -15.11
C GLY A 120 -3.21 27.48 -14.00
N VAL A 121 -2.77 26.41 -13.31
CA VAL A 121 -3.48 25.91 -12.11
C VAL A 121 -3.29 26.91 -10.97
N ARG A 122 -4.39 27.35 -10.35
CA ARG A 122 -4.34 28.35 -9.26
C ARG A 122 -3.81 27.73 -7.97
N ASP A 123 -2.90 28.42 -7.29
CA ASP A 123 -2.46 28.04 -5.94
C ASP A 123 -3.36 28.70 -4.89
N VAL A 124 -4.10 27.89 -4.14
CA VAL A 124 -5.01 28.34 -3.07
C VAL A 124 -4.48 28.05 -1.66
N SER A 125 -3.20 27.67 -1.54
CA SER A 125 -2.57 27.35 -0.25
C SER A 125 -2.57 28.53 0.73
N GLY A 126 -2.58 29.78 0.24
CA GLY A 126 -2.71 30.98 1.06
C GLY A 126 -4.16 31.31 1.47
N GLU A 127 -5.16 30.75 0.78
CA GLU A 127 -6.58 31.05 0.98
C GLU A 127 -7.26 30.00 1.86
N ILE A 128 -6.80 28.75 1.79
CA ILE A 128 -7.43 27.60 2.47
C ILE A 128 -6.45 27.02 3.48
N LYS A 129 -6.85 27.02 4.75
CA LYS A 129 -6.13 26.29 5.79
C LYS A 129 -6.60 24.84 5.84
N LEU A 130 -5.77 23.94 5.34
CA LEU A 130 -6.03 22.51 5.39
C LEU A 130 -5.61 21.92 6.74
N PRO A 131 -6.24 20.82 7.21
CA PRO A 131 -5.79 20.07 8.37
C PRO A 131 -4.37 19.52 8.15
N ASN A 132 -3.51 19.66 9.15
CA ASN A 132 -2.15 19.13 9.11
C ASN A 132 -2.15 17.60 8.97
N ASN A 133 -1.15 17.06 8.29
CA ASN A 133 -0.94 15.62 8.21
C ASN A 133 -0.50 15.10 9.59
N ARG A 134 -1.23 14.12 10.14
CA ARG A 134 -0.86 13.44 11.39
C ARG A 134 0.18 12.37 11.07
N LEU A 135 1.41 12.54 11.55
CA LEU A 135 2.52 11.62 11.30
C LEU A 135 2.77 10.63 12.45
N ASP A 136 2.21 10.94 13.62
CA ASP A 136 2.39 10.29 14.91
C ASP A 136 1.51 9.05 15.11
N GLN A 137 0.33 9.01 14.48
CA GLN A 137 -0.61 7.90 14.62
C GLN A 137 -1.22 7.49 13.28
N LEU A 138 -1.09 6.20 12.94
CA LEU A 138 -1.82 5.53 11.86
C LEU A 138 -3.07 4.85 12.48
N ASP A 139 -4.03 5.68 12.91
CA ASP A 139 -5.33 5.24 13.44
C ASP A 139 -6.42 5.22 12.36
N GLU A 140 -7.57 4.63 12.69
CA GLU A 140 -8.74 4.54 11.81
C GLU A 140 -9.18 5.92 11.30
N GLN A 141 -9.17 6.94 12.16
CA GLN A 141 -9.52 8.32 11.78
C GLN A 141 -8.58 8.90 10.72
N SER A 142 -7.29 8.57 10.79
CA SER A 142 -6.34 9.05 9.79
C SER A 142 -6.47 8.29 8.47
N ALA A 143 -6.80 6.99 8.51
CA ALA A 143 -7.11 6.21 7.32
C ALA A 143 -8.38 6.74 6.62
N ASP A 144 -9.46 6.98 7.38
CA ASP A 144 -10.70 7.60 6.91
C ASP A 144 -10.47 8.94 6.22
N TYR A 145 -9.45 9.67 6.66
CA TYR A 145 -9.10 10.95 6.10
C TYR A 145 -8.27 10.83 4.82
N ASP A 146 -7.34 9.88 4.76
CA ASP A 146 -6.58 9.55 3.56
C ASP A 146 -7.51 9.06 2.43
N ASP A 147 -8.54 8.27 2.76
CA ASP A 147 -9.56 7.78 1.82
C ASP A 147 -10.39 8.89 1.17
N LYS A 148 -10.53 10.04 1.83
CA LYS A 148 -11.20 11.23 1.26
C LYS A 148 -10.33 11.97 0.25
N ARG A 149 -9.04 11.64 0.17
CA ARG A 149 -8.05 12.33 -0.67
C ARG A 149 -7.52 11.44 -1.80
N LEU A 150 -8.27 10.42 -2.19
CA LEU A 150 -7.88 9.52 -3.27
C LEU A 150 -8.02 10.20 -4.64
N CYS A 151 -6.99 10.04 -5.46
CA CYS A 151 -7.04 10.49 -6.85
C CYS A 151 -8.20 9.83 -7.59
N HIS A 152 -9.04 10.64 -8.24
CA HIS A 152 -10.18 10.15 -9.00
C HIS A 152 -9.82 9.06 -10.02
N ALA A 153 -8.68 9.22 -10.70
CA ALA A 153 -8.19 8.33 -11.76
C ALA A 153 -7.46 7.09 -11.23
N CYS A 154 -6.39 7.26 -10.44
CA CYS A 154 -5.49 6.16 -10.07
C CYS A 154 -5.61 5.68 -8.62
N LYS A 155 -6.51 6.27 -7.83
CA LYS A 155 -6.72 5.97 -6.40
C LYS A 155 -5.47 6.12 -5.51
N HIS A 156 -4.46 6.87 -5.98
CA HIS A 156 -3.33 7.29 -5.12
C HIS A 156 -3.82 8.21 -4.01
N VAL A 157 -3.36 8.00 -2.78
CA VAL A 157 -3.63 8.91 -1.68
C VAL A 157 -2.86 10.21 -1.91
N CYS A 158 -3.55 11.34 -2.04
CA CYS A 158 -2.92 12.63 -2.25
C CYS A 158 -2.42 13.19 -0.90
N PHE A 159 -1.24 12.77 -0.49
CA PHE A 159 -0.67 13.11 0.83
C PHE A 159 -0.05 14.52 0.88
N PHE A 160 0.79 14.87 -0.09
CA PHE A 160 1.50 16.16 -0.11
C PHE A 160 0.65 17.29 -0.70
N SER A 161 0.04 17.04 -1.86
CA SER A 161 -0.87 17.96 -2.52
C SER A 161 -1.84 17.23 -3.43
N SER A 162 -2.90 17.93 -3.85
CA SER A 162 -3.87 17.44 -4.83
C SER A 162 -4.36 18.57 -5.73
N VAL A 163 -4.85 18.22 -6.91
CA VAL A 163 -5.56 19.15 -7.81
C VAL A 163 -7.05 18.88 -7.74
N ALA A 164 -7.82 19.94 -7.53
CA ALA A 164 -9.28 19.97 -7.58
C ALA A 164 -9.75 20.96 -8.66
N CYS A 165 -11.05 20.97 -8.94
CA CYS A 165 -11.64 21.86 -9.93
C CYS A 165 -12.98 22.38 -9.45
N GLU A 166 -13.28 23.63 -9.74
CA GLU A 166 -14.56 24.28 -9.43
C GLU A 166 -15.79 23.53 -9.95
N CYS A 167 -15.63 22.68 -10.97
CA CYS A 167 -16.73 21.90 -11.53
C CYS A 167 -17.19 20.76 -10.62
N SER A 168 -16.44 20.41 -9.57
CA SER A 168 -16.75 19.26 -8.72
C SER A 168 -16.27 19.47 -7.28
N GLN A 169 -17.20 19.37 -6.34
CA GLN A 169 -16.91 19.48 -4.90
C GLN A 169 -16.42 18.17 -4.27
N SER A 170 -16.56 17.04 -4.97
CA SER A 170 -16.27 15.69 -4.44
C SER A 170 -15.07 15.00 -5.07
N LYS A 171 -14.42 15.60 -6.07
CA LYS A 171 -13.34 14.95 -6.83
C LYS A 171 -12.04 15.70 -6.66
N VAL A 172 -11.00 14.93 -6.34
CA VAL A 172 -9.61 15.39 -6.34
C VAL A 172 -8.76 14.47 -7.22
N SER A 173 -7.57 14.92 -7.59
CA SER A 173 -6.62 14.16 -8.38
C SER A 173 -5.20 14.35 -7.88
N CYS A 174 -4.36 13.33 -8.03
CA CYS A 174 -2.92 13.49 -7.84
C CYS A 174 -2.35 14.33 -9.01
N LEU A 175 -1.14 14.85 -8.82
CA LEU A 175 -0.54 15.79 -9.77
C LEU A 175 -0.31 15.20 -11.17
N ARG A 176 -0.08 13.87 -11.27
CA ARG A 176 0.09 13.17 -12.56
C ARG A 176 -1.21 13.08 -13.36
N HIS A 177 -2.37 13.07 -12.70
CA HIS A 177 -3.66 12.77 -13.33
C HIS A 177 -4.65 13.94 -13.29
N SER A 178 -4.16 15.15 -13.06
CA SER A 178 -4.98 16.38 -13.04
C SER A 178 -5.78 16.62 -14.33
N HIS A 179 -5.27 16.15 -15.48
CA HIS A 179 -5.96 16.22 -16.77
C HIS A 179 -7.08 15.19 -16.93
N TYR A 180 -7.01 14.04 -16.26
CA TYR A 180 -8.03 12.99 -16.33
C TYR A 180 -9.23 13.24 -15.41
N MET A 181 -9.15 14.21 -14.50
CA MET A 181 -10.20 14.51 -13.54
C MET A 181 -11.47 15.09 -14.19
N CYS A 182 -11.30 16.02 -15.14
CA CYS A 182 -12.39 16.69 -15.85
C CYS A 182 -11.88 17.36 -17.14
N ARG A 183 -12.80 17.76 -18.01
CA ARG A 183 -12.52 18.46 -19.29
C ARG A 183 -12.44 20.00 -19.16
N CYS A 184 -12.51 20.53 -17.94
CA CYS A 184 -12.42 21.97 -17.73
C CYS A 184 -11.01 22.50 -18.06
N PRO A 185 -10.91 23.76 -18.51
CA PRO A 185 -9.63 24.40 -18.77
C PRO A 185 -8.86 24.60 -17.44
N THR A 186 -7.55 24.79 -17.54
CA THR A 186 -6.63 24.71 -16.39
C THR A 186 -6.89 25.80 -15.34
N GLU A 187 -7.38 26.96 -15.75
CA GLU A 187 -7.65 28.13 -14.90
C GLU A 187 -8.76 27.88 -13.88
N ARG A 188 -9.65 26.92 -14.17
CA ARG A 188 -10.72 26.46 -13.25
C ARG A 188 -10.23 25.42 -12.26
N LYS A 189 -8.98 24.98 -12.39
CA LYS A 189 -8.35 24.01 -11.50
C LYS A 189 -7.50 24.75 -10.49
N TYR A 190 -7.42 24.19 -9.29
CA TYR A 190 -6.61 24.73 -8.22
C TYR A 190 -5.90 23.61 -7.47
N ILE A 191 -4.73 23.93 -6.92
CA ILE A 191 -3.92 23.00 -6.14
C ILE A 191 -4.11 23.26 -4.64
N MET A 192 -4.31 22.18 -3.90
CA MET A 192 -4.39 22.16 -2.43
C MET A 192 -3.12 21.51 -1.89
N ILE A 193 -2.42 22.21 -0.98
CA ILE A 193 -1.10 21.81 -0.49
C ILE A 193 -1.16 21.56 1.01
N TRP A 194 -0.85 20.34 1.43
CA TRP A 194 -0.73 19.96 2.83
C TRP A 194 0.68 20.13 3.37
N SER A 195 1.68 19.76 2.57
CA SER A 195 3.10 19.90 2.94
C SER A 195 3.76 20.97 2.09
N SER A 196 4.27 22.01 2.75
CA SER A 196 4.93 23.13 2.08
C SER A 196 6.28 22.71 1.48
N GLU A 197 6.76 23.41 0.46
CA GLU A 197 8.09 23.15 -0.13
C GLU A 197 9.19 23.22 0.93
N ARG A 198 9.13 24.23 1.81
CA ARG A 198 10.08 24.40 2.92
C ARG A 198 10.09 23.18 3.85
N GLU A 199 8.93 22.67 4.22
CA GLU A 199 8.80 21.49 5.07
C GLU A 199 9.40 20.24 4.41
N MET A 200 9.11 20.02 3.13
CA MET A 200 9.62 18.88 2.37
C MET A 200 11.15 18.92 2.27
N LEU A 201 11.72 20.06 1.85
CA LEU A 201 13.16 20.23 1.74
C LEU A 201 13.87 20.13 3.10
N THR A 202 13.31 20.72 4.15
CA THR A 202 13.86 20.60 5.51
C THR A 202 13.86 19.15 5.99
N THR A 203 12.83 18.37 5.65
CA THR A 203 12.75 16.94 5.99
C THR A 203 13.81 16.14 5.27
N LEU A 204 14.02 16.40 3.97
CA LEU A 204 15.08 15.78 3.20
C LEU A 204 16.47 16.10 3.74
N GLU A 205 16.74 17.37 4.05
CA GLU A 205 18.01 17.80 4.63
C GLU A 205 18.29 17.13 5.98
N ARG A 206 17.28 16.94 6.83
CA ARG A 206 17.41 16.18 8.08
C ARG A 206 17.82 14.73 7.80
N GLY A 207 17.16 14.07 6.84
CA GLY A 207 17.49 12.72 6.41
C GLY A 207 18.93 12.60 5.91
N LYS A 208 19.35 13.47 4.99
CA LYS A 208 20.73 13.52 4.46
C LYS A 208 21.77 13.75 5.55
N ARG A 209 21.48 14.64 6.50
CA ARG A 209 22.38 14.93 7.63
C ARG A 209 22.52 13.70 8.54
N HIS A 210 21.42 12.98 8.79
CA HIS A 210 21.46 11.74 9.58
C HIS A 210 22.24 10.64 8.88
N PHE A 211 22.00 10.45 7.57
CA PHE A 211 22.77 9.52 6.74
C PHE A 211 24.28 9.80 6.83
N LYS A 212 24.70 11.06 6.66
CA LYS A 212 26.11 11.44 6.75
C LYS A 212 26.72 11.15 8.13
N LYS A 213 25.96 11.38 9.21
CA LYS A 213 26.42 11.04 10.57
C LYS A 213 26.64 9.54 10.75
N LEU A 214 25.76 8.71 10.19
CA LEU A 214 25.92 7.24 10.22
C LEU A 214 27.15 6.81 9.42
N GLU A 215 27.35 7.39 8.23
CA GLU A 215 28.51 7.13 7.37
C GLU A 215 29.83 7.48 8.07
N GLU A 216 29.89 8.65 8.73
CA GLU A 216 31.03 9.07 9.54
C GLU A 216 31.26 8.09 10.71
N SER A 217 30.20 7.63 11.39
CA SER A 217 30.33 6.68 12.51
C SER A 217 30.78 5.27 12.10
N GLU A 218 30.40 4.79 10.92
CA GLU A 218 30.90 3.51 10.39
C GLU A 218 32.37 3.62 9.98
N SER A 219 32.77 4.75 9.37
CA SER A 219 34.16 4.98 8.96
C SER A 219 35.16 5.09 10.12
N VAL A 220 34.70 5.51 11.30
CA VAL A 220 35.53 5.56 12.52
C VAL A 220 35.62 4.18 13.19
N ASN A 221 34.60 3.33 13.05
CA ASN A 221 34.59 1.98 13.60
C ASN A 221 35.38 0.96 12.76
N THR A 222 35.69 1.26 11.49
CA THR A 222 36.49 0.35 10.64
C THR A 222 37.98 0.27 11.00
N ASP A 223 38.48 1.11 11.92
CA ASP A 223 39.86 1.04 12.44
C ASP A 223 40.00 0.22 13.74
N VAL A 224 38.92 -0.43 14.19
CA VAL A 224 38.94 -1.37 15.32
C VAL A 224 38.32 -2.68 14.84
N GLU A 225 39.10 -3.76 14.86
CA GLU A 225 38.65 -5.12 14.51
C GLU A 225 37.26 -5.41 15.09
N SER A 226 36.34 -5.75 14.20
CA SER A 226 34.95 -6.06 14.50
C SER A 226 34.86 -7.35 15.33
N ASN A 227 34.63 -7.22 16.64
CA ASN A 227 33.92 -8.26 17.37
C ASN A 227 32.45 -8.24 16.93
N PRO A 228 31.83 -9.40 16.62
CA PRO A 228 30.41 -9.45 16.27
C PRO A 228 29.60 -8.87 17.43
N VAL A 229 28.69 -7.95 17.14
CA VAL A 229 27.67 -7.52 18.08
C VAL A 229 26.72 -8.70 18.27
N GLU A 230 26.99 -9.53 19.27
CA GLU A 230 26.02 -10.48 19.80
C GLU A 230 24.85 -9.66 20.33
N ALA A 231 23.72 -9.72 19.62
CA ALA A 231 22.46 -9.30 20.20
C ALA A 231 22.22 -10.21 21.42
N GLU A 232 22.32 -9.66 22.63
CA GLU A 232 21.95 -10.35 23.86
C GLU A 232 20.45 -10.68 23.83
N SER A 233 20.07 -11.78 23.17
CA SER A 233 18.79 -12.43 23.38
C SER A 233 18.94 -13.33 24.59
N SER A 234 18.56 -12.82 25.76
CA SER A 234 18.60 -13.54 27.04
C SER A 234 17.53 -14.65 27.18
N GLY A 235 17.06 -15.21 26.06
CA GLY A 235 16.13 -16.34 26.02
C GLY A 235 16.77 -17.56 25.37
N GLU A 236 16.51 -18.75 25.89
CA GLU A 236 16.79 -19.99 25.18
C GLU A 236 16.10 -19.94 23.80
N MET A 237 16.88 -20.18 22.73
CA MET A 237 16.29 -20.34 21.41
C MET A 237 15.28 -21.49 21.45
N PRO A 238 14.09 -21.32 20.83
CA PRO A 238 13.12 -22.41 20.75
C PRO A 238 13.74 -23.67 20.15
N GLN A 239 13.28 -24.83 20.58
CA GLN A 239 13.69 -26.09 19.97
C GLN A 239 13.36 -26.09 18.48
N LEU A 240 14.28 -26.62 17.68
CA LEU A 240 14.12 -26.71 16.23
C LEU A 240 12.88 -27.55 15.90
N ALA A 241 11.97 -26.98 15.13
CA ALA A 241 10.73 -27.67 14.79
C ALA A 241 10.98 -28.89 13.89
N PRO A 242 10.14 -29.94 13.98
CA PRO A 242 10.43 -31.25 13.39
C PRO A 242 10.65 -31.25 11.88
N GLY A 243 9.99 -30.38 11.11
CA GLY A 243 10.09 -30.33 9.65
C GLY A 243 11.30 -29.55 9.14
N VAL A 244 11.96 -28.76 9.98
CA VAL A 244 13.03 -27.84 9.56
C VAL A 244 14.24 -28.57 8.97
N LEU A 245 14.66 -29.69 9.58
CA LEU A 245 15.82 -30.45 9.09
C LEU A 245 15.53 -31.13 7.75
N GLU A 246 14.31 -31.63 7.55
CA GLU A 246 13.91 -32.26 6.30
C GLU A 246 13.82 -31.24 5.17
N ASP A 247 13.21 -30.09 5.42
CA ASP A 247 13.09 -29.02 4.43
C ASP A 247 14.45 -28.42 4.09
N TRP A 248 15.34 -28.26 5.08
CA TRP A 248 16.73 -27.84 4.84
C TRP A 248 17.44 -28.79 3.88
N GLN A 249 17.36 -30.10 4.12
CA GLN A 249 17.99 -31.08 3.23
C GLN A 249 17.35 -31.10 1.84
N ARG A 250 16.03 -30.96 1.76
CA ARG A 250 15.26 -30.95 0.50
C ARG A 250 15.59 -29.74 -0.39
N HIS A 251 15.90 -28.60 0.23
CA HIS A 251 16.11 -27.32 -0.46
C HIS A 251 17.56 -26.84 -0.42
N LYS A 252 18.51 -27.67 0.02
CA LYS A 252 19.93 -27.31 0.18
C LYS A 252 20.59 -26.74 -1.10
N ASP A 253 20.13 -27.19 -2.27
CA ASP A 253 20.69 -26.82 -3.57
C ASP A 253 19.81 -25.76 -4.29
N HIS A 254 18.77 -25.24 -3.63
CA HIS A 254 17.94 -24.18 -4.18
C HIS A 254 18.58 -22.81 -3.90
N GLU A 255 19.14 -22.18 -4.93
CA GLU A 255 19.50 -20.77 -4.86
C GLU A 255 18.24 -19.92 -5.04
N ILE A 256 17.91 -19.13 -4.02
CA ILE A 256 16.87 -18.10 -4.11
C ILE A 256 17.54 -16.82 -4.59
N ASP A 257 17.25 -16.39 -5.83
CA ASP A 257 17.66 -15.07 -6.28
C ASP A 257 16.83 -14.00 -5.54
N LEU A 258 17.47 -13.31 -4.61
CA LEU A 258 16.87 -12.23 -3.83
C LEU A 258 16.91 -10.88 -4.58
N LYS A 259 17.44 -10.84 -5.81
CA LYS A 259 17.43 -9.61 -6.60
C LYS A 259 15.99 -9.19 -6.90
N PRO A 260 15.68 -7.89 -6.82
CA PRO A 260 14.39 -7.38 -7.26
C PRO A 260 14.12 -7.85 -8.69
N ILE A 261 12.94 -8.44 -8.93
CA ILE A 261 12.47 -8.65 -10.29
C ILE A 261 12.25 -7.25 -10.87
N ASP A 262 13.18 -6.83 -11.73
CA ASP A 262 13.11 -5.56 -12.45
C ASP A 262 11.70 -5.36 -13.01
N SER A 263 11.24 -4.11 -12.93
CA SER A 263 9.96 -3.69 -13.50
C SER A 263 9.87 -4.23 -14.92
N VAL A 264 8.89 -5.11 -15.16
CA VAL A 264 8.61 -5.71 -16.47
C VAL A 264 8.71 -4.61 -17.53
N GLU A 265 9.79 -4.64 -18.33
CA GLU A 265 9.86 -3.87 -19.56
C GLU A 265 8.61 -4.23 -20.35
N THR A 266 7.82 -3.21 -20.66
CA THR A 266 6.59 -3.33 -21.43
C THR A 266 6.93 -3.65 -22.89
N ASP A 267 7.40 -4.86 -23.16
CA ASP A 267 7.66 -5.37 -24.51
C ASP A 267 7.22 -6.84 -24.63
N ILE A 268 6.04 -7.17 -24.09
CA ILE A 268 5.27 -8.28 -24.63
C ILE A 268 4.36 -7.69 -25.70
N ALA A 269 4.92 -7.56 -26.90
CA ALA A 269 4.14 -7.49 -28.12
C ALA A 269 3.28 -8.76 -28.17
N ILE A 270 2.03 -8.66 -27.73
CA ILE A 270 1.02 -9.69 -27.98
C ILE A 270 0.86 -9.74 -29.51
N LYS A 271 1.56 -10.70 -30.13
CA LYS A 271 1.28 -11.11 -31.51
C LYS A 271 -0.16 -11.63 -31.51
N ASN A 272 -1.08 -10.78 -31.94
CA ASN A 272 -2.45 -11.16 -32.28
C ASN A 272 -2.39 -12.04 -33.54
N GLU A 273 -2.06 -13.31 -33.36
CA GLU A 273 -2.44 -14.36 -34.30
C GLU A 273 -3.45 -15.25 -33.58
N VAL A 274 -4.72 -14.98 -33.83
CA VAL A 274 -5.84 -15.85 -33.42
C VAL A 274 -5.97 -16.93 -34.49
N PRO A 275 -5.75 -18.21 -34.18
CA PRO A 275 -6.13 -19.30 -35.09
C PRO A 275 -7.65 -19.37 -35.15
N SER A 276 -8.19 -19.16 -36.35
CA SER A 276 -9.61 -19.28 -36.64
C SER A 276 -10.01 -20.76 -36.64
N GLU A 277 -10.39 -21.32 -35.50
CA GLU A 277 -11.24 -22.52 -35.39
C GLU A 277 -11.42 -22.94 -33.91
N ALA A 278 -12.40 -22.32 -33.24
CA ALA A 278 -13.11 -22.88 -32.08
C ALA A 278 -14.27 -21.93 -31.71
N LYS A 279 -15.22 -21.75 -32.63
CA LYS A 279 -16.57 -21.33 -32.23
C LYS A 279 -17.31 -22.61 -31.90
N ASP A 280 -17.50 -22.89 -30.60
CA ASP A 280 -18.78 -23.39 -30.08
C ASP A 280 -18.78 -23.46 -28.56
N SER A 281 -19.83 -22.86 -27.99
CA SER A 281 -20.40 -23.05 -26.63
C SER A 281 -19.60 -22.59 -25.39
N LEU A 282 -19.81 -21.34 -25.00
CA LEU A 282 -19.81 -20.90 -23.59
C LEU A 282 -21.14 -20.17 -23.32
N PRO A 283 -21.86 -20.44 -22.23
CA PRO A 283 -23.16 -19.81 -21.97
C PRO A 283 -23.00 -18.36 -21.50
N GLU A 284 -23.82 -17.46 -22.07
CA GLU A 284 -23.93 -16.06 -21.65
C GLU A 284 -24.47 -15.95 -20.21
N VAL A 285 -23.67 -15.37 -19.31
CA VAL A 285 -24.15 -14.91 -18.00
C VAL A 285 -24.66 -13.47 -18.17
N LYS A 286 -25.99 -13.30 -18.13
CA LYS A 286 -26.62 -11.98 -18.03
C LYS A 286 -26.32 -11.36 -16.67
N VAL A 287 -25.59 -10.25 -16.67
CA VAL A 287 -25.48 -9.37 -15.50
C VAL A 287 -26.66 -8.40 -15.56
N GLU A 288 -27.65 -8.59 -14.70
CA GLU A 288 -28.71 -7.60 -14.50
C GLU A 288 -28.15 -6.39 -13.75
N SER A 289 -28.11 -5.24 -14.42
CA SER A 289 -27.83 -3.95 -13.80
C SER A 289 -29.08 -3.44 -13.09
N SER A 290 -29.08 -3.41 -11.75
CA SER A 290 -30.10 -2.69 -10.99
C SER A 290 -29.89 -1.17 -11.13
N GLN A 291 -30.74 -0.55 -11.96
CA GLN A 291 -30.86 0.90 -12.03
C GLN A 291 -31.63 1.40 -10.81
N ILE A 292 -30.99 2.17 -9.94
CA ILE A 292 -31.69 2.96 -8.93
C ILE A 292 -32.12 4.28 -9.59
N ASN A 293 -33.43 4.45 -9.67
CA ASN A 293 -34.12 5.57 -10.29
C ASN A 293 -34.20 6.73 -9.27
N LEU A 294 -33.42 7.79 -9.44
CA LEU A 294 -33.49 9.00 -8.62
C LEU A 294 -34.20 10.10 -9.39
N HIS A 295 -35.53 10.02 -9.39
CA HIS A 295 -36.40 11.13 -9.78
C HIS A 295 -37.49 11.29 -8.72
N GLN A 296 -37.21 12.04 -7.66
CA GLN A 296 -38.20 12.83 -6.92
C GLN A 296 -37.51 13.71 -5.88
N PHE A 297 -38.12 14.89 -5.67
CA PHE A 297 -37.76 15.99 -4.76
C PHE A 297 -36.78 17.05 -5.29
N VAL A 298 -37.36 18.00 -6.01
CA VAL A 298 -36.92 19.40 -6.11
C VAL A 298 -37.74 20.23 -5.10
N SER A 299 -37.12 21.32 -4.61
CA SER A 299 -37.59 22.33 -3.64
C SER A 299 -37.34 21.91 -2.19
N SER A 300 -36.67 22.68 -1.33
CA SER A 300 -36.51 24.14 -1.22
C SER A 300 -35.15 24.45 -0.59
N GLY A 301 -34.56 25.59 -0.93
CA GLY A 301 -33.18 25.94 -0.57
C GLY A 301 -32.96 26.35 0.89
N GLU A 302 -31.72 26.17 1.34
CA GLU A 302 -30.91 27.15 2.07
C GLU A 302 -29.46 26.63 2.17
N LEU A 303 -28.49 27.53 1.99
CA LEU A 303 -27.05 27.28 1.91
C LEU A 303 -26.43 27.18 3.32
N GLN A 304 -25.80 26.05 3.66
CA GLN A 304 -24.65 25.97 4.60
C GLN A 304 -23.75 24.73 4.31
N PRO A 305 -22.41 24.83 4.49
CA PRO A 305 -21.50 23.72 4.22
C PRO A 305 -21.37 22.83 5.47
N ASN A 306 -22.24 21.84 5.60
CA ASN A 306 -22.09 20.80 6.62
C ASN A 306 -21.67 19.48 5.96
N PHE A 307 -20.40 19.10 6.16
CA PHE A 307 -20.03 17.69 6.15
C PHE A 307 -20.68 17.04 7.37
N LEU A 308 -21.89 16.49 7.19
CA LEU A 308 -22.56 15.71 8.22
C LEU A 308 -22.70 14.26 7.76
N ALA A 309 -22.20 13.41 8.65
CA ALA A 309 -22.25 11.97 8.63
C ALA A 309 -23.69 11.45 8.47
N HIS A 310 -23.88 10.49 7.57
CA HIS A 310 -25.00 9.57 7.67
C HIS A 310 -24.50 8.27 8.31
N LYS A 311 -24.72 8.16 9.63
CA LYS A 311 -24.92 6.89 10.32
C LYS A 311 -26.37 6.48 10.10
N SER A 312 -26.61 5.28 9.59
CA SER A 312 -27.90 4.59 9.74
C SER A 312 -27.93 3.88 11.10
N LYS A 313 -28.67 4.44 12.05
CA LYS A 313 -29.32 3.73 13.18
C LYS A 313 -30.80 3.56 12.77
N GLU A 314 -31.59 2.58 13.15
CA GLU A 314 -31.54 1.46 14.10
C GLU A 314 -32.77 0.59 13.73
N CYS A 315 -32.71 -0.72 13.95
CA CYS A 315 -33.93 -1.47 14.27
C CYS A 315 -33.66 -2.15 15.61
N SER A 316 -34.29 -1.63 16.64
CA SER A 316 -34.29 -2.13 18.01
C SER A 316 -35.31 -3.26 18.16
N ASP A 317 -34.94 -4.34 18.85
CA ASP A 317 -35.83 -5.02 19.82
C ASP A 317 -34.98 -5.72 20.91
N THR A 318 -35.13 -5.17 22.12
CA THR A 318 -35.09 -5.69 23.51
C THR A 318 -34.19 -6.88 23.94
N GLU A 319 -33.33 -6.55 24.92
CA GLU A 319 -33.04 -7.23 26.21
C GLU A 319 -32.57 -8.71 26.23
N ASP A 320 -31.28 -8.96 26.48
CA ASP A 320 -30.76 -9.31 27.82
C ASP A 320 -29.22 -9.45 27.82
N GLY A 321 -28.58 -9.11 28.95
CA GLY A 321 -27.16 -8.75 29.04
C GLY A 321 -26.13 -9.88 29.04
N THR A 322 -24.91 -9.56 28.58
CA THR A 322 -23.61 -9.69 29.29
C THR A 322 -22.47 -9.22 28.37
N SER A 323 -21.41 -8.71 28.98
CA SER A 323 -20.33 -7.90 28.39
C SER A 323 -19.22 -8.68 27.65
N SER A 324 -18.57 -7.96 26.72
CA SER A 324 -17.23 -8.15 26.10
C SER A 324 -17.08 -9.31 25.08
N GLY A 325 -16.58 -9.14 23.85
CA GLY A 325 -15.95 -8.01 23.17
C GLY A 325 -14.68 -8.44 22.43
N SER A 326 -14.81 -8.88 21.16
CA SER A 326 -13.89 -8.65 20.03
C SER A 326 -14.27 -9.58 18.86
N ASP A 327 -15.13 -9.08 17.97
CA ASP A 327 -15.50 -9.76 16.73
C ASP A 327 -14.28 -9.80 15.79
N SER A 328 -13.71 -10.98 15.66
CA SER A 328 -12.85 -11.35 14.54
C SER A 328 -13.76 -12.08 13.55
N ASP A 329 -13.80 -11.66 12.28
CA ASP A 329 -14.51 -12.37 11.21
C ASP A 329 -13.90 -13.76 11.01
N VAL A 330 -14.37 -14.73 11.79
CA VAL A 330 -14.09 -16.16 11.59
C VAL A 330 -15.08 -16.67 10.54
N ILE A 331 -14.61 -16.86 9.31
CA ILE A 331 -15.35 -17.62 8.30
C ILE A 331 -15.27 -19.10 8.69
N VAL A 332 -16.26 -19.58 9.45
CA VAL A 332 -16.50 -21.01 9.67
C VAL A 332 -17.26 -21.56 8.46
N ILE A 333 -16.59 -22.35 7.62
CA ILE A 333 -17.27 -23.15 6.60
C ILE A 333 -17.68 -24.47 7.25
N GLU A 334 -18.96 -24.61 7.60
CA GLU A 334 -19.52 -25.90 8.03
C GLU A 334 -19.59 -26.87 6.84
N PRO A 335 -19.18 -28.14 7.01
CA PRO A 335 -19.34 -29.15 5.98
C PRO A 335 -20.82 -29.56 5.88
N THR A 336 -21.47 -29.22 4.77
CA THR A 336 -22.74 -29.81 4.40
C THR A 336 -22.56 -31.31 4.19
N ARG A 337 -23.16 -32.10 5.10
CA ARG A 337 -23.41 -33.53 4.88
C ARG A 337 -24.36 -33.67 3.70
N SER A 338 -23.89 -34.27 2.61
CA SER A 338 -24.77 -34.81 1.58
C SER A 338 -25.23 -36.22 1.98
N MET A 339 -26.55 -36.40 2.01
CA MET A 339 -27.21 -37.54 1.39
C MET A 339 -28.22 -37.01 0.40
#